data_AF-A0A2E0M551-F1
#
_entry.id   AF-A0A2E0M551-F1
#
_cell.length_a   1.000
_cell.length_b   1.000
_cell.length_c   1.000
_cell.angle_alpha   90.00
_cell.angle_beta   90.00
_cell.angle_gamma   90.00
#
_symmetry.space_group_name_H-M   'P 1'
#
loop_
_entity.id
_entity.type
_entity.pdbx_description
1 polymer ?
#
loop_
_entity_poly.entity_id
_entity_poly.type
_entity_poly.pdbx_seq_one_letter_code
_entity_poly.pdbx_strand_id
1 'polypeptide(L)'
;MRDFAALDENNVVLNVIATDDKDIEWCEAFDPSVHKWVFSASENTAKSACIGDTYDESNEVFIRPKPFPSWVLNSDWKWVAPVSPPDDSNEKSYVWNEETGEWRQLSDDEADGNTLIPEFLLIRKFPTS
;
A
#
# COMPACT_ATOMS: atom_id res chain seq x y z
N MET A 1 12.75 -16.87 -4.39
CA MET A 1 11.46 -16.57 -3.75
C MET A 1 10.54 -15.92 -4.77
N ARG A 2 9.35 -16.49 -4.96
CA ARG A 2 8.26 -15.92 -5.74
C ARG A 2 7.08 -15.74 -4.82
N ASP A 3 6.45 -14.58 -4.86
CA ASP A 3 5.27 -14.32 -4.05
C ASP A 3 4.02 -14.49 -4.92
N PHE A 4 2.96 -15.01 -4.33
CA PHE A 4 1.67 -15.18 -4.98
C PHE A 4 0.56 -14.62 -4.09
N ALA A 5 -0.32 -13.84 -4.68
CA ALA A 5 -1.48 -13.25 -4.03
C ALA A 5 -2.73 -14.08 -4.32
N ALA A 6 -3.43 -14.49 -3.27
CA ALA A 6 -4.76 -15.07 -3.35
C ALA A 6 -5.79 -13.95 -3.40
N LEU A 7 -6.64 -13.95 -4.42
CA LEU A 7 -7.70 -12.96 -4.63
C LEU A 7 -9.08 -13.54 -4.33
N ASP A 8 -10.00 -12.68 -3.90
CA ASP A 8 -11.43 -12.96 -3.85
C ASP A 8 -12.12 -12.68 -5.21
N GLU A 9 -13.44 -12.85 -5.25
CA GLU A 9 -14.27 -12.60 -6.45
C GLU A 9 -14.27 -11.13 -6.91
N ASN A 10 -13.80 -10.20 -6.08
CA ASN A 10 -13.71 -8.77 -6.35
C ASN A 10 -12.25 -8.33 -6.65
N ASN A 11 -11.34 -9.27 -6.90
CA ASN A 11 -9.92 -9.02 -7.08
C ASN A 11 -9.22 -8.40 -5.85
N VAL A 12 -9.75 -8.60 -4.65
CA VAL A 12 -9.13 -8.15 -3.39
C VAL A 12 -8.21 -9.23 -2.85
N VAL A 13 -6.99 -8.85 -2.49
CA VAL A 13 -5.98 -9.75 -1.92
C VAL A 13 -6.39 -10.20 -0.52
N LEU A 14 -6.67 -11.49 -0.38
CA LEU A 14 -6.99 -12.15 0.89
C LEU A 14 -5.72 -12.60 1.63
N ASN A 15 -4.74 -13.09 0.88
CA ASN A 15 -3.51 -13.64 1.43
C ASN A 15 -2.36 -13.50 0.43
N VAL A 16 -1.12 -13.47 0.93
CA VAL A 16 0.10 -13.50 0.12
C VAL A 16 1.00 -14.60 0.63
N ILE A 17 1.42 -15.51 -0.25
CA ILE A 17 2.32 -16.61 0.09
C ILE A 17 3.64 -16.44 -0.65
N ALA A 18 4.74 -16.62 0.06
CA ALA A 18 6.07 -16.66 -0.51
C ALA A 18 6.48 -18.13 -0.69
N THR A 19 6.94 -18.48 -1.89
CA THR A 19 7.31 -19.86 -2.23
C THR A 19 8.69 -19.92 -2.87
N ASP A 20 9.34 -21.07 -2.69
CA ASP A 20 10.58 -21.40 -3.37
C ASP A 20 10.32 -22.51 -4.40
N ASP A 21 10.58 -22.18 -5.67
CA ASP A 21 10.47 -23.13 -6.79
C ASP A 21 9.07 -23.76 -6.91
N LYS A 22 8.03 -22.96 -6.65
CA LYS A 22 6.62 -23.34 -6.89
C LYS A 22 6.00 -22.36 -7.87
N ASP A 23 5.03 -22.88 -8.60
CA ASP A 23 4.27 -22.15 -9.61
C ASP A 23 2.81 -22.00 -9.21
N ILE A 24 2.06 -21.27 -10.01
CA ILE A 24 0.64 -20.97 -9.77
C ILE A 24 -0.22 -22.23 -9.59
N GLU A 25 0.06 -23.30 -10.35
CA GLU A 25 -0.67 -24.58 -10.28
C GLU A 25 -0.57 -25.21 -8.89
N TRP A 26 0.57 -25.05 -8.20
CA TRP A 26 0.73 -25.52 -6.83
C TRP A 26 -0.13 -24.71 -5.87
N CYS A 27 -0.24 -23.40 -6.09
CA CYS A 27 -1.05 -22.50 -5.25
C CYS A 27 -2.54 -22.83 -5.37
N GLU A 28 -3.02 -23.06 -6.59
CA GLU A 28 -4.39 -23.49 -6.87
C GLU A 28 -4.72 -24.85 -6.22
N ALA A 29 -3.77 -25.78 -6.20
CA ALA A 29 -3.94 -27.06 -5.53
C ALA A 29 -3.85 -26.97 -3.99
N PHE A 30 -3.06 -26.02 -3.48
CA PHE A 30 -2.87 -25.79 -2.04
C PHE A 30 -4.12 -25.22 -1.38
N ASP A 31 -4.76 -24.24 -2.03
CA ASP A 31 -6.03 -23.68 -1.59
C ASP A 31 -7.03 -23.57 -2.76
N PRO A 32 -7.84 -24.62 -2.98
CA PRO A 32 -8.83 -24.62 -4.06
C PRO A 32 -10.04 -23.73 -3.76
N SER A 33 -10.12 -23.11 -2.56
CA SER A 33 -11.20 -22.17 -2.22
C SER A 33 -10.94 -20.75 -2.67
N VAL A 34 -9.69 -20.43 -3.02
CA VAL A 34 -9.28 -19.13 -3.55
C VAL A 34 -9.84 -18.94 -4.96
N HIS A 35 -10.39 -17.76 -5.24
CA HIS A 35 -10.97 -17.46 -6.55
C HIS A 35 -9.91 -17.42 -7.65
N LYS A 36 -8.78 -16.74 -7.38
CA LYS A 36 -7.69 -16.59 -8.33
C LYS A 36 -6.36 -16.38 -7.61
N TRP A 37 -5.30 -16.99 -8.13
CA TRP A 37 -3.93 -16.72 -7.72
C TRP A 37 -3.25 -15.82 -8.76
N VAL A 38 -2.46 -14.85 -8.31
CA VAL A 38 -1.70 -13.94 -9.17
C VAL A 38 -0.28 -13.81 -8.66
N PHE A 39 0.69 -13.70 -9.57
CA PHE A 39 2.08 -13.43 -9.22
C PHE A 39 2.22 -12.05 -8.55
N SER A 40 2.95 -12.02 -7.43
CA SER A 40 3.33 -10.81 -6.72
C SER A 40 4.87 -10.67 -6.74
N ALA A 41 5.34 -9.46 -7.04
CA ALA A 41 6.75 -9.15 -6.92
C ALA A 41 7.17 -9.05 -5.44
N SER A 42 8.40 -9.47 -5.14
CA SER A 42 8.98 -9.41 -3.79
C SER A 42 9.65 -8.05 -3.48
N GLU A 43 9.90 -7.21 -4.49
CA GLU A 43 10.46 -5.86 -4.33
C GLU A 43 9.34 -4.87 -3.95
N ASN A 44 9.62 -3.68 -3.43
CA ASN A 44 8.56 -2.71 -3.08
C ASN A 44 8.09 -1.93 -4.31
N THR A 45 7.30 -2.56 -5.17
CA THR A 45 6.79 -2.01 -6.45
C THR A 45 5.26 -2.03 -6.50
N ALA A 46 4.65 -1.39 -7.51
CA ALA A 46 3.21 -1.50 -7.74
C ALA A 46 2.76 -2.94 -8.09
N LYS A 47 3.70 -3.86 -8.35
CA LYS A 47 3.42 -5.28 -8.61
C LYS A 47 3.45 -6.14 -7.34
N SER A 48 3.56 -5.51 -6.19
CA SER A 48 3.76 -6.19 -4.91
C SER A 48 2.49 -6.13 -4.11
N ALA A 49 1.89 -7.29 -3.90
CA ALA A 49 0.63 -7.42 -3.22
C ALA A 49 0.79 -7.30 -1.71
N CYS A 50 -0.18 -6.67 -1.08
CA CYS A 50 -0.44 -6.81 0.34
C CYS A 50 -1.91 -7.16 0.56
N ILE A 51 -2.17 -7.76 1.72
CA ILE A 51 -3.53 -8.09 2.14
C ILE A 51 -4.38 -6.82 2.13
N GLY A 52 -5.54 -6.90 1.46
CA GLY A 52 -6.49 -5.79 1.29
C GLY A 52 -6.28 -4.96 0.02
N ASP A 53 -5.21 -5.18 -0.74
CA ASP A 53 -5.00 -4.51 -2.02
C ASP A 53 -5.99 -5.02 -3.07
N THR A 54 -6.33 -4.18 -4.05
CA THR A 54 -7.15 -4.56 -5.21
C THR A 54 -6.25 -4.76 -6.42
N TYR A 55 -6.34 -5.90 -7.07
CA TYR A 55 -5.59 -6.19 -8.29
C TYR A 55 -6.28 -5.58 -9.52
N ASP A 56 -5.56 -4.74 -10.25
CA ASP A 56 -5.97 -4.21 -11.55
C ASP A 56 -5.39 -5.09 -12.66
N GLU A 57 -6.26 -5.92 -13.26
CA GLU A 57 -5.87 -6.85 -14.32
C GLU A 57 -5.42 -6.16 -15.61
N SER A 58 -5.87 -4.93 -15.88
CA SER A 58 -5.53 -4.21 -17.11
C SER A 58 -4.10 -3.66 -17.07
N ASN A 59 -3.66 -3.28 -15.88
CA ASN A 59 -2.35 -2.67 -15.65
C ASN A 59 -1.35 -3.63 -14.96
N GLU A 60 -1.82 -4.81 -14.54
CA GLU A 60 -1.05 -5.83 -13.82
C GLU A 60 -0.38 -5.29 -12.54
N VAL A 61 -1.14 -4.52 -11.75
CA VAL A 61 -0.68 -3.86 -10.51
C VAL A 61 -1.64 -4.10 -9.35
N PHE A 62 -1.10 -4.05 -8.13
CA PHE A 62 -1.87 -4.08 -6.89
C PHE A 62 -2.03 -2.65 -6.38
N ILE A 63 -3.27 -2.21 -6.28
CA ILE A 63 -3.65 -0.88 -5.81
C ILE A 63 -4.02 -1.01 -4.33
N ARG A 64 -3.32 -0.27 -3.47
CA ARG A 64 -3.63 -0.23 -2.03
C ARG A 64 -5.08 0.19 -1.79
N PRO A 65 -5.71 -0.21 -0.68
CA PRO A 65 -6.99 0.37 -0.29
C PRO A 65 -6.86 1.89 -0.15
N LYS A 66 -7.87 2.63 -0.64
CA LYS A 66 -7.86 4.10 -0.62
C LYS A 66 -7.76 4.60 0.84
N PRO A 67 -6.70 5.35 1.21
CA PRO A 67 -6.50 5.88 2.56
C PRO A 67 -7.63 6.81 3.02
N PHE A 68 -8.00 7.73 2.14
CA PHE A 68 -8.99 8.76 2.39
C PHE A 68 -9.81 9.05 1.13
N PRO A 69 -11.11 9.38 1.25
CA PRO A 69 -11.97 9.69 0.12
C PRO A 69 -11.39 10.74 -0.84
N SER A 70 -10.77 11.80 -0.32
CA SER A 70 -10.19 12.90 -1.10
C SER A 70 -8.94 12.53 -1.89
N TRP A 71 -8.27 11.42 -1.53
CA TRP A 71 -7.03 11.03 -2.18
C TRP A 71 -7.29 10.52 -3.60
N VAL A 72 -6.37 10.88 -4.48
CA VAL A 72 -6.40 10.55 -5.90
C VAL A 72 -5.28 9.57 -6.24
N LEU A 73 -5.55 8.69 -7.19
CA LEU A 73 -4.55 7.73 -7.65
C LEU A 73 -3.68 8.41 -8.70
N ASN A 74 -2.36 8.36 -8.51
CA ASN A 74 -1.42 8.93 -9.48
C ASN A 74 -1.05 7.91 -10.59
N SER A 75 -0.17 8.31 -11.52
CA SER A 75 0.32 7.46 -12.61
C SER A 75 1.13 6.24 -12.17
N ASP A 76 1.64 6.25 -10.94
CA ASP A 76 2.40 5.15 -10.34
C ASP A 76 1.53 4.21 -9.49
N TRP A 77 0.19 4.36 -9.59
CA TRP A 77 -0.77 3.56 -8.83
C TRP A 77 -0.64 3.74 -7.31
N LYS A 78 -0.18 4.92 -6.89
CA LYS A 78 -0.08 5.32 -5.48
C LYS A 78 -1.13 6.37 -5.17
N TRP A 79 -1.79 6.21 -4.03
CA TRP A 79 -2.69 7.22 -3.52
C TRP A 79 -1.88 8.43 -3.05
N VAL A 80 -2.28 9.61 -3.51
CA VAL A 80 -1.70 10.89 -3.10
C VAL A 80 -2.81 11.83 -2.64
N ALA A 81 -2.49 12.66 -1.65
CA ALA A 81 -3.39 13.72 -1.22
C ALA A 81 -3.61 14.73 -2.37
N PRO A 82 -4.79 15.38 -2.43
CA PRO A 82 -5.09 16.37 -3.47
C PRO A 82 -4.25 17.66 -3.33
N VAL A 83 -3.72 17.93 -2.14
CA VAL A 83 -2.86 19.08 -1.85
C VAL A 83 -1.44 18.58 -1.59
N SER A 84 -0.47 19.20 -2.25
CA SER A 84 0.95 18.90 -2.04
C SER A 84 1.36 19.16 -0.58
N PRO A 85 2.27 18.34 -0.02
CA PRO A 85 2.80 18.61 1.31
C PRO A 85 3.60 19.92 1.35
N PRO A 86 3.75 20.52 2.55
CA PRO A 86 4.60 21.69 2.75
C PRO A 86 6.06 21.45 2.34
N ASP A 87 6.76 22.48 1.88
CA ASP A 87 8.16 22.38 1.39
C ASP A 87 9.15 21.86 2.45
N ASP A 88 8.85 22.09 3.73
CA ASP A 88 9.63 21.63 4.89
C ASP A 88 9.25 20.20 5.35
N SER A 89 8.50 19.44 4.55
CA SER A 89 8.19 18.03 4.81
C SER A 89 9.41 17.09 4.79
N ASN A 90 10.56 17.59 4.32
CA ASN A 90 11.83 16.89 4.43
C ASN A 90 12.48 17.07 5.81
N GLU A 91 12.05 18.06 6.59
CA GLU A 91 12.60 18.37 7.92
C GLU A 91 11.64 18.04 9.05
N LYS A 92 10.34 18.04 8.77
CA LYS A 92 9.27 17.81 9.73
C LYS A 92 8.29 16.75 9.24
N SER A 93 7.64 16.10 10.19
CA SER A 93 6.60 15.12 9.89
C SER A 93 5.24 15.78 9.76
N TYR A 94 4.46 15.33 8.78
CA TYR A 94 3.12 15.82 8.52
C TYR A 94 2.13 14.67 8.42
N VAL A 95 0.89 14.90 8.84
CA VAL A 95 -0.25 14.00 8.67
C VAL A 95 -1.36 14.70 7.89
N TRP A 96 -1.99 14.00 6.96
CA TRP A 96 -3.12 14.55 6.21
C TRP A 96 -4.37 14.62 7.10
N ASN A 97 -5.01 15.78 7.16
CA ASN A 97 -6.31 15.96 7.81
C ASN A 97 -7.42 16.01 6.75
N GLU A 98 -8.21 14.94 6.67
CA GLU A 98 -9.32 14.82 5.71
C GLU A 98 -10.47 15.80 5.97
N GLU A 99 -10.69 16.18 7.23
CA GLU A 99 -11.80 17.08 7.59
C GLU A 99 -11.52 18.51 7.13
N THR A 100 -10.27 18.96 7.22
CA THR A 100 -9.87 20.31 6.80
C THR A 100 -9.33 20.35 5.37
N GLY A 101 -8.90 19.20 4.83
CA GLY A 101 -8.24 19.13 3.53
C GLY A 101 -6.84 19.74 3.53
N GLU A 102 -6.14 19.67 4.67
CA GLU A 102 -4.83 20.30 4.87
C GLU A 102 -3.85 19.37 5.59
N TRP A 103 -2.56 19.63 5.42
CA TRP A 103 -1.49 18.93 6.14
C TRP A 103 -1.32 19.51 7.56
N ARG A 104 -1.40 18.66 8.58
CA ARG A 104 -1.10 19.02 9.96
C ARG A 104 0.32 18.61 10.31
N GLN A 105 1.12 19.58 10.76
CA GLN A 105 2.46 19.30 11.28
C GLN A 105 2.35 18.49 12.58
N LEU A 106 3.17 17.45 12.72
CA LEU A 106 3.31 16.70 13.95
C LEU A 106 4.43 17.30 14.81
N SER A 107 4.25 17.25 16.13
CA SER A 107 5.36 17.47 17.06
C SER A 107 6.28 16.25 17.10
N ASP A 108 7.51 16.43 17.60
CA ASP A 108 8.47 15.32 17.74
C ASP A 108 7.88 14.19 18.60
N ASP A 109 7.20 14.52 19.71
CA ASP A 109 6.52 13.53 20.57
C ASP A 109 5.43 12.71 19.85
N GLU A 110 4.74 13.30 18.86
CA GLU A 110 3.73 12.59 18.05
C GLU A 110 4.40 11.73 16.97
N ALA A 111 5.54 12.18 16.43
CA ALA A 111 6.29 11.50 15.38
C ALA A 111 7.08 10.27 15.90
N ASP A 112 7.46 10.26 17.16
CA ASP A 112 8.21 9.16 17.81
C ASP A 112 7.36 7.90 18.11
N GLY A 113 6.13 7.83 17.59
CA GLY A 113 5.33 6.59 17.56
C GLY A 113 4.53 6.31 18.84
N ASN A 114 4.43 7.26 19.77
CA ASN A 114 3.58 7.12 20.96
C ASN A 114 2.10 7.48 20.68
N THR A 115 1.80 7.96 19.48
CA THR A 115 0.43 8.21 19.00
C THR A 115 0.09 7.18 17.92
N LEU A 116 -1.12 6.59 17.99
CA LEU A 116 -1.64 5.62 17.01
C LEU A 116 -2.01 6.30 15.67
N ILE A 117 -1.06 6.98 15.05
CA ILE A 117 -1.21 7.53 13.70
C ILE A 117 -0.80 6.41 12.72
N PRO A 118 -1.69 6.00 11.79
CA PRO A 118 -1.34 4.99 10.81
C PRO A 118 -0.16 5.44 9.93
N GLU A 119 0.83 4.56 9.72
CA GLU A 119 2.05 4.89 8.95
C GLU A 119 1.78 5.34 7.51
N PHE A 120 0.71 4.86 6.89
CA PHE A 120 0.34 5.24 5.53
C PHE A 120 -0.17 6.68 5.41
N LEU A 121 -0.45 7.35 6.53
CA LEU A 121 -0.90 8.75 6.58
C LEU A 121 0.22 9.73 6.91
N LEU A 122 1.42 9.23 7.18
CA LEU A 122 2.56 9.99 7.65
C LEU A 122 3.53 10.28 6.51
N ILE A 123 3.79 11.56 6.28
CA ILE A 123 5.00 11.98 5.58
C ILE A 123 6.07 12.15 6.65
N ARG A 124 7.06 11.25 6.64
CA ARG A 124 8.20 11.32 7.55
C ARG A 124 9.33 12.13 6.94
N LYS A 125 10.07 12.81 7.80
CA LYS A 125 11.44 13.24 7.51
C LYS A 125 12.24 12.02 7.04
N PHE A 126 12.70 12.05 5.79
CA PHE A 126 13.72 11.10 5.36
C PHE A 126 15.04 11.52 5.99
N PRO A 127 15.74 10.64 6.74
CA PRO A 127 17.08 10.96 7.18
C PRO A 127 17.94 11.17 5.93
N THR A 128 18.46 12.38 5.76
CA THR A 128 19.54 12.65 4.80
C THR A 128 20.74 11.84 5.27
N SER A 129 21.08 10.79 4.51
CA SER A 129 22.26 9.94 4.77
C SER A 129 23.57 10.72 4.68
#